data_AF-A0A957USS3-F1
#
_entry.id   AF-A0A957USS3-F1
#
_cell.length_a   1.000
_cell.length_b   1.000
_cell.length_c   1.000
_cell.angle_alpha   90.00
_cell.angle_beta   90.00
_cell.angle_gamma   90.00
#
_symmetry.space_group_name_H-M   'P 1'
#
loop_
_entity.id
_entity.type
_entity.pdbx_description
1 polymer ?
#
loop_
_entity_poly.entity_id
_entity_poly.type
_entity_poly.pdbx_seq_one_letter_code
_entity_poly.pdbx_strand_id
1 'polypeptide(L)'
;LQPTQINWDLLLDTRLIHLTGITPALTPNSRTIVEEAIRRAKVANVPVGFDVNYRGKLWSPQDAADTIIPLVQEIDLFFCGQGDARTLFNIEGDPEDAVRQLADLSHAQTVVMSIGDRGAVAWDGARFYHEAAFPVEVIDRIGAGDALAAGIVHGWLRGDLAAGLRYGVAMAALALSQYGDMVTTNQAELDAVLENAGGGVNR
;
A
#
# COMPACT_ATOMS: atom_id res chain seq x y z
N LEU A 1 -20.26 -12.36 -2.57
CA LEU A 1 -19.69 -12.65 -3.91
C LEU A 1 -19.00 -13.99 -3.85
N GLN A 2 -19.30 -14.93 -4.73
CA GLN A 2 -18.54 -16.18 -4.92
C GLN A 2 -17.48 -15.96 -6.02
N PRO A 3 -16.41 -16.74 -6.08
CA PRO A 3 -15.43 -16.66 -7.18
C PRO A 3 -16.07 -16.77 -8.58
N THR A 4 -17.17 -17.52 -8.71
CA THR A 4 -17.91 -17.67 -9.97
C THR A 4 -18.67 -16.42 -10.41
N GLN A 5 -18.84 -15.44 -9.52
CA GLN A 5 -19.52 -14.17 -9.79
C GLN A 5 -18.54 -13.06 -10.21
N ILE A 6 -17.24 -13.33 -10.19
CA ILE A 6 -16.20 -12.39 -10.61
C ILE A 6 -16.00 -12.52 -12.13
N ASN A 7 -15.98 -11.39 -12.82
CA ASN A 7 -15.59 -11.34 -14.22
C ASN A 7 -14.06 -11.40 -14.32
N TRP A 8 -13.52 -12.63 -14.33
CA TRP A 8 -12.07 -12.86 -14.34
C TRP A 8 -11.40 -12.36 -15.62
N ASP A 9 -12.07 -12.46 -16.77
CA ASP A 9 -11.51 -11.99 -18.04
C ASP A 9 -11.24 -10.48 -17.98
N LEU A 10 -12.18 -9.71 -17.40
CA LEU A 10 -11.99 -8.28 -17.18
C LEU A 10 -10.89 -7.98 -16.15
N LEU A 11 -10.86 -8.71 -15.04
CA LEU A 11 -9.92 -8.47 -13.95
C LEU A 11 -8.47 -8.81 -14.35
N LEU A 12 -8.30 -9.83 -15.20
CA LEU A 12 -6.99 -10.26 -15.71
C LEU A 12 -6.54 -9.45 -16.94
N ASP A 13 -7.41 -8.68 -17.59
CA ASP A 13 -7.03 -7.69 -18.61
C ASP A 13 -6.68 -6.34 -17.95
N THR A 14 -5.75 -6.38 -16.99
CA THR A 14 -5.29 -5.20 -16.25
C THR A 14 -3.78 -5.18 -16.13
N ARG A 15 -3.23 -4.00 -15.79
CA ARG A 15 -1.77 -3.82 -15.61
C ARG A 15 -1.29 -4.16 -14.21
N LEU A 16 -2.21 -4.22 -13.25
CA LEU A 16 -1.97 -4.49 -11.84
C LEU A 16 -3.32 -4.79 -11.18
N ILE A 17 -3.38 -5.84 -10.37
CA ILE A 17 -4.48 -6.09 -9.44
C ILE A 17 -4.01 -5.67 -8.04
N HIS A 18 -4.66 -4.69 -7.43
CA HIS A 18 -4.36 -4.27 -6.07
C HIS A 18 -5.38 -4.85 -5.07
N LEU A 19 -4.88 -5.53 -4.04
CA LEU A 19 -5.64 -6.23 -3.02
C LEU A 19 -5.26 -5.71 -1.64
N THR A 20 -6.14 -5.91 -0.65
CA THR A 20 -5.89 -5.48 0.74
C THR A 20 -6.16 -6.60 1.73
N GLY A 21 -5.48 -6.58 2.87
CA GLY A 21 -5.69 -7.51 3.98
C GLY A 21 -7.04 -7.34 4.69
N ILE A 22 -7.77 -6.25 4.46
CA ILE A 22 -9.14 -6.09 4.95
C ILE A 22 -10.06 -7.12 4.28
N THR A 23 -9.95 -7.30 2.97
CA THR A 23 -10.85 -8.16 2.18
C THR A 23 -10.89 -9.62 2.67
N PRO A 24 -9.77 -10.33 2.89
CA PRO A 24 -9.78 -11.71 3.41
C PRO A 24 -10.22 -11.81 4.89
N ALA A 25 -10.26 -10.69 5.62
CA ALA A 25 -10.75 -10.64 7.00
C ALA A 25 -12.28 -10.59 7.09
N LEU A 26 -12.98 -10.15 6.03
CA LEU A 26 -14.42 -9.91 6.08
C LEU A 26 -15.23 -11.20 6.20
N THR A 27 -14.95 -12.19 5.35
CA THR A 27 -15.64 -13.48 5.33
C THR A 27 -14.72 -14.57 4.75
N PRO A 28 -14.94 -15.86 5.08
CA PRO A 28 -14.21 -16.97 4.47
C PRO A 28 -14.27 -16.94 2.93
N ASN A 29 -15.40 -16.53 2.39
CA ASN A 29 -15.62 -16.47 0.95
C ASN A 29 -14.89 -15.28 0.29
N SER A 30 -14.79 -14.13 0.98
CA SER A 30 -13.95 -13.02 0.53
C SER A 30 -12.47 -13.43 0.48
N ARG A 31 -12.02 -14.22 1.45
CA ARG A 31 -10.67 -14.82 1.45
C ARG A 31 -10.45 -15.71 0.24
N THR A 32 -11.37 -16.63 -0.04
CA THR A 32 -11.29 -17.50 -1.23
C THR A 32 -11.23 -16.70 -2.54
N ILE A 33 -11.92 -15.56 -2.65
CA ILE A 33 -11.81 -14.69 -3.82
C ILE A 33 -10.40 -14.09 -3.94
N VAL A 34 -9.82 -13.62 -2.84
CA VAL A 34 -8.46 -13.06 -2.82
C VAL A 34 -7.43 -14.11 -3.21
N GLU A 35 -7.50 -15.31 -2.62
CA GLU A 35 -6.65 -16.45 -2.98
C GLU A 35 -6.75 -16.78 -4.48
N GLU A 36 -7.97 -16.84 -5.01
CA GLU A 36 -8.22 -17.14 -6.42
C GLU A 36 -7.72 -16.02 -7.35
N ALA A 37 -7.85 -14.75 -6.93
CA ALA A 37 -7.34 -13.61 -7.70
C ALA A 37 -5.82 -13.67 -7.84
N ILE A 38 -5.08 -13.90 -6.75
CA ILE A 38 -3.62 -14.03 -6.77
C ILE A 38 -3.20 -15.21 -7.65
N ARG A 39 -3.81 -16.38 -7.45
CA ARG A 39 -3.51 -17.60 -8.22
C ARG A 39 -3.72 -17.40 -9.72
N ARG A 40 -4.84 -16.80 -10.11
CA ARG A 40 -5.18 -16.55 -11.53
C ARG A 40 -4.27 -15.48 -12.14
N ALA A 41 -4.01 -14.40 -11.41
CA ALA A 41 -3.12 -13.32 -11.83
C ALA A 41 -1.73 -13.88 -12.18
N LYS A 42 -1.18 -14.74 -11.31
CA LYS A 42 0.09 -15.43 -11.57
C LYS A 42 0.07 -16.27 -12.85
N VAL A 43 -0.96 -17.09 -13.06
CA VAL A 43 -1.09 -17.91 -14.29
C VAL A 43 -1.18 -17.03 -15.54
N ALA A 44 -1.83 -15.87 -15.44
CA ALA A 44 -1.98 -14.91 -16.52
C ALA A 44 -0.79 -13.92 -16.66
N ASN A 45 0.23 -14.00 -15.80
CA ASN A 45 1.31 -13.01 -15.70
C ASN A 45 0.82 -11.57 -15.49
N VAL A 46 -0.24 -11.39 -14.72
CA VAL A 46 -0.75 -10.09 -14.29
C VAL A 46 -0.14 -9.75 -12.94
N PRO A 47 0.54 -8.60 -12.80
CA PRO A 47 1.14 -8.22 -11.53
C PRO A 47 0.13 -8.04 -10.41
N VAL A 48 0.52 -8.36 -9.18
CA VAL A 48 -0.30 -8.20 -7.98
C VAL A 48 0.36 -7.24 -6.98
N GLY A 49 -0.42 -6.25 -6.54
CA GLY A 49 -0.10 -5.43 -5.38
C GLY A 49 -0.92 -5.87 -4.16
N PHE A 50 -0.32 -5.89 -2.98
CA PHE A 50 -1.01 -6.23 -1.74
C PHE A 50 -0.67 -5.26 -0.62
N ASP A 51 -1.69 -4.66 0.01
CA ASP A 51 -1.55 -3.85 1.22
C ASP A 51 -2.05 -4.62 2.45
N VAL A 52 -1.18 -4.79 3.46
CA VAL A 52 -1.52 -5.46 4.72
C VAL A 52 -2.77 -4.85 5.38
N ASN A 53 -2.86 -3.52 5.41
CA ASN A 53 -4.00 -2.74 5.90
C ASN A 53 -4.73 -3.37 7.11
N TYR A 54 -4.00 -3.71 8.17
CA TYR A 54 -4.54 -4.53 9.25
C TYR A 54 -5.63 -3.82 10.06
N ARG A 55 -6.66 -4.59 10.47
CA ARG A 55 -7.78 -4.11 11.28
C ARG A 55 -8.09 -5.10 12.41
N GLY A 56 -7.59 -4.82 13.60
CA GLY A 56 -7.79 -5.68 14.78
C GLY A 56 -9.25 -5.85 15.24
N LYS A 57 -10.20 -5.08 14.69
CA LYS A 57 -11.65 -5.31 14.91
C LYS A 57 -12.20 -6.48 14.07
N LEU A 58 -11.51 -6.90 13.02
CA LEU A 58 -11.96 -7.96 12.12
C LEU A 58 -11.42 -9.33 12.49
N TRP A 59 -10.21 -9.39 13.06
CA TRP A 59 -9.50 -10.62 13.35
C TRP A 59 -8.29 -10.37 14.25
N SER A 60 -7.76 -11.44 14.86
CA SER A 60 -6.58 -11.37 15.72
C SER A 60 -5.29 -11.16 14.91
N PRO A 61 -4.19 -10.67 15.51
CA PRO A 61 -2.90 -10.57 14.84
C PRO A 61 -2.41 -11.91 14.29
N GLN A 62 -2.62 -13.00 15.04
CA GLN A 62 -2.22 -14.34 14.64
C GLN A 62 -3.00 -14.81 13.40
N ASP A 63 -4.33 -14.68 13.41
CA ASP A 63 -5.16 -15.08 12.25
C ASP A 63 -4.82 -14.26 11.00
N ALA A 64 -4.52 -12.97 11.18
CA ALA A 64 -4.11 -12.08 10.10
C ALA A 64 -2.76 -12.50 9.52
N ALA A 65 -1.76 -12.78 10.37
CA ALA A 65 -0.44 -13.24 9.94
C ALA A 65 -0.53 -14.59 9.21
N ASP A 66 -1.22 -15.57 9.80
CA ASP A 66 -1.41 -16.91 9.22
C ASP A 66 -2.13 -16.88 7.87
N THR A 67 -2.99 -15.87 7.66
CA THR A 67 -3.68 -15.68 6.38
C THR A 67 -2.84 -14.90 5.37
N ILE A 68 -2.17 -13.83 5.78
CA ILE A 68 -1.49 -12.90 4.86
C ILE A 68 -0.16 -13.47 4.37
N ILE A 69 0.63 -14.13 5.23
CA ILE A 69 1.97 -14.62 4.87
C ILE A 69 1.94 -15.51 3.61
N PRO A 70 1.04 -16.52 3.50
CA PRO A 70 0.95 -17.33 2.28
C PRO A 70 0.50 -16.56 1.04
N LEU A 71 -0.38 -15.56 1.21
CA LEU A 71 -0.91 -14.77 0.08
C LEU A 71 0.15 -13.89 -0.55
N VAL A 72 1.06 -13.35 0.27
CA VAL A 72 2.04 -12.37 -0.19
C VAL A 72 3.27 -13.00 -0.83
N GLN A 73 3.44 -14.33 -0.83
CA GLN A 73 4.62 -15.02 -1.42
C GLN A 73 4.73 -14.88 -2.95
N GLU A 74 3.65 -14.46 -3.61
CA GLU A 74 3.52 -14.48 -5.07
C GLU A 74 3.03 -13.13 -5.63
N ILE A 75 3.40 -12.05 -4.95
CA ILE A 75 3.03 -10.68 -5.35
C ILE A 75 4.25 -9.90 -5.85
N ASP A 76 4.00 -8.79 -6.54
CA ASP A 76 5.03 -7.95 -7.15
C ASP A 76 5.29 -6.67 -6.34
N LEU A 77 4.23 -6.14 -5.71
CA LEU A 77 4.24 -4.86 -4.98
C LEU A 77 3.62 -5.02 -3.60
N PHE A 78 4.42 -4.90 -2.54
CA PHE A 78 3.97 -5.12 -1.17
C PHE A 78 3.94 -3.82 -0.36
N PHE A 79 2.81 -3.53 0.29
CA PHE A 79 2.65 -2.39 1.18
C PHE A 79 2.45 -2.88 2.62
N CYS A 80 3.22 -2.32 3.55
CA CYS A 80 3.06 -2.64 4.97
C CYS A 80 3.47 -1.44 5.82
N GLY A 81 2.56 -0.91 6.64
CA GLY A 81 2.92 0.12 7.62
C GLY A 81 3.82 -0.42 8.72
N GLN A 82 4.70 0.42 9.27
CA GLN A 82 5.62 0.02 10.34
C GLN A 82 4.91 -0.54 11.59
N GLY A 83 3.71 -0.06 11.89
CA GLY A 83 2.88 -0.59 12.97
C GLY A 83 2.40 -2.03 12.72
N ASP A 84 1.99 -2.31 11.48
CA ASP A 84 1.50 -3.62 11.05
C ASP A 84 2.65 -4.63 10.96
N ALA A 85 3.81 -4.22 10.42
CA ALA A 85 5.01 -5.05 10.35
C ALA A 85 5.43 -5.60 11.72
N ARG A 86 5.41 -4.71 12.73
CA ARG A 86 5.66 -5.06 14.13
C ARG A 86 4.58 -5.99 14.68
N THR A 87 3.31 -5.63 14.47
CA THR A 87 2.17 -6.33 15.10
C THR A 87 1.95 -7.73 14.55
N LEU A 88 2.11 -7.91 13.23
CA LEU A 88 1.81 -9.17 12.54
C LEU A 88 3.04 -10.04 12.33
N PHE A 89 4.21 -9.44 12.10
CA PHE A 89 5.39 -10.17 11.66
C PHE A 89 6.57 -10.06 12.63
N ASN A 90 6.40 -9.34 13.75
CA ASN A 90 7.45 -9.07 14.73
C ASN A 90 8.71 -8.43 14.09
N ILE A 91 8.49 -7.61 13.05
CA ILE A 91 9.54 -6.88 12.34
C ILE A 91 9.60 -5.46 12.93
N GLU A 92 10.74 -5.14 13.55
CA GLU A 92 11.01 -3.84 14.17
C GLU A 92 12.42 -3.35 13.77
N GLY A 93 12.72 -2.08 14.10
CA GLY A 93 14.05 -1.50 13.91
C GLY A 93 14.10 -0.41 12.84
N ASP A 94 15.27 -0.31 12.20
CA ASP A 94 15.51 0.65 11.12
C ASP A 94 14.57 0.38 9.92
N PRO A 95 13.97 1.41 9.30
CA PRO A 95 13.06 1.22 8.18
C PRO A 95 13.64 0.43 7.00
N GLU A 96 14.93 0.61 6.64
CA GLU A 96 15.51 -0.15 5.52
C GLU A 96 15.63 -1.65 5.87
N ASP A 97 16.07 -1.96 7.09
CA ASP A 97 16.20 -3.34 7.56
C ASP A 97 14.83 -4.02 7.72
N ALA A 98 13.81 -3.28 8.16
CA ALA A 98 12.44 -3.77 8.22
C ALA A 98 11.88 -4.04 6.82
N VAL A 99 12.14 -3.16 5.84
CA VAL A 99 11.76 -3.35 4.44
C VAL A 99 12.45 -4.58 3.84
N ARG A 100 13.74 -4.83 4.13
CA ARG A 100 14.43 -6.07 3.70
C ARG A 100 13.76 -7.32 4.26
N GLN A 101 13.42 -7.33 5.55
CA GLN A 101 12.72 -8.46 6.17
C GLN A 101 11.34 -8.69 5.54
N LEU A 102 10.61 -7.62 5.20
CA LEU A 102 9.34 -7.74 4.47
C LEU A 102 9.52 -8.24 3.04
N ALA A 103 10.60 -7.87 2.37
CA ALA A 103 10.97 -8.41 1.06
C ALA A 103 11.29 -9.90 1.14
N ASP A 104 12.08 -10.33 2.13
CA ASP A 104 12.37 -11.75 2.35
C ASP A 104 11.09 -12.54 2.67
N LEU A 105 10.18 -11.93 3.44
CA LEU A 105 8.90 -12.53 3.80
C LEU A 105 7.95 -12.64 2.61
N SER A 106 7.89 -11.65 1.71
CA SER A 106 6.90 -11.63 0.61
C SER A 106 7.46 -12.10 -0.73
N HIS A 107 8.78 -12.09 -0.92
CA HIS A 107 9.42 -12.25 -2.22
C HIS A 107 9.03 -11.20 -3.27
N ALA A 108 8.37 -10.11 -2.84
CA ALA A 108 7.98 -9.02 -3.72
C ALA A 108 9.20 -8.25 -4.24
N GLN A 109 9.16 -7.84 -5.50
CA GLN A 109 10.24 -7.05 -6.11
C GLN A 109 10.23 -5.60 -5.59
N THR A 110 9.05 -5.07 -5.28
CA THR A 110 8.91 -3.73 -4.72
C THR A 110 8.20 -3.80 -3.38
N VAL A 111 8.81 -3.20 -2.35
CA VAL A 111 8.25 -3.13 -1.00
C VAL A 111 8.18 -1.68 -0.55
N VAL A 112 7.04 -1.28 0.00
CA VAL A 112 6.80 0.07 0.52
C VAL A 112 6.35 0.00 1.96
N MET A 113 7.04 0.76 2.82
CA MET A 113 6.70 0.93 4.22
C MET A 113 6.32 2.37 4.52
N SER A 114 5.10 2.58 5.03
CA SER A 114 4.74 3.84 5.67
C SER A 114 5.28 3.86 7.11
N ILE A 115 5.91 4.97 7.49
CA ILE A 115 6.51 5.18 8.83
C ILE A 115 5.81 6.29 9.60
N GLY A 116 4.52 6.52 9.30
CA GLY A 116 3.66 7.49 9.97
C GLY A 116 4.02 8.93 9.61
N ASP A 117 4.15 9.78 10.63
CA ASP A 117 4.51 11.20 10.51
C ASP A 117 5.95 11.45 10.02
N ARG A 118 6.74 10.39 9.85
CA ARG A 118 8.09 10.46 9.26
C ARG A 118 8.11 10.28 7.73
N GLY A 119 7.00 9.86 7.13
CA GLY A 119 6.87 9.65 5.67
C GLY A 119 6.84 8.18 5.28
N ALA A 120 7.59 7.80 4.24
CA ALA A 120 7.62 6.45 3.71
C ALA A 120 8.99 6.07 3.11
N VAL A 121 9.26 4.76 3.11
CA VAL A 121 10.45 4.13 2.52
C VAL A 121 9.99 3.12 1.48
N ALA A 122 10.63 3.11 0.31
CA ALA A 122 10.39 2.13 -0.73
C ALA A 122 11.69 1.46 -1.16
N TRP A 123 11.60 0.21 -1.60
CA TRP A 123 12.72 -0.57 -2.14
C TRP A 123 12.27 -1.24 -3.44
N ASP A 124 13.10 -1.18 -4.48
CA ASP A 124 12.82 -1.73 -5.83
C ASP A 124 13.57 -3.04 -6.14
N GLY A 125 14.14 -3.69 -5.12
CA GLY A 125 15.03 -4.84 -5.29
C GLY A 125 16.52 -4.48 -5.37
N ALA A 126 16.86 -3.20 -5.59
CA ALA A 126 18.23 -2.74 -5.74
C ALA A 126 18.56 -1.50 -4.90
N ARG A 127 17.63 -0.55 -4.79
CA ARG A 127 17.84 0.77 -4.18
C ARG A 127 16.71 1.11 -3.23
N PHE A 128 17.06 1.85 -2.18
CA PHE A 128 16.10 2.48 -1.30
C PHE A 128 15.76 3.89 -1.77
N TYR A 129 14.49 4.23 -1.60
CA TYR A 129 13.93 5.56 -1.81
C TYR A 129 13.26 5.99 -0.51
N HIS A 130 13.43 7.26 -0.16
CA HIS A 130 12.90 7.84 1.06
C HIS A 130 12.18 9.13 0.71
N GLU A 131 11.01 9.34 1.30
CA GLU A 131 10.32 10.61 1.22
C GLU A 131 9.78 10.96 2.61
N ALA A 132 10.13 12.15 3.09
CA ALA A 132 9.66 12.67 4.37
C ALA A 132 8.19 13.08 4.27
N ALA A 133 7.45 12.95 5.36
CA ALA A 133 6.08 13.46 5.40
C ALA A 133 6.03 14.98 5.16
N PHE A 134 5.08 15.43 4.36
CA PHE A 134 4.82 16.86 4.21
C PHE A 134 4.10 17.39 5.45
N PRO A 135 4.49 18.55 5.98
CA PRO A 135 3.83 19.14 7.13
C PRO A 135 2.42 19.58 6.76
N VAL A 136 1.44 19.13 7.55
CA VAL A 136 0.03 19.37 7.31
C VAL A 136 -0.75 19.43 8.62
N GLU A 137 -1.80 20.25 8.67
CA GLU A 137 -2.79 20.19 9.74
C GLU A 137 -3.70 18.98 9.51
N VAL A 138 -3.71 18.06 10.48
CA VAL A 138 -4.49 16.83 10.39
C VAL A 138 -5.94 17.11 10.78
N ILE A 139 -6.84 17.04 9.80
CA ILE A 139 -8.29 17.14 9.95
C ILE A 139 -8.91 15.75 10.13
N ASP A 140 -8.53 14.79 9.29
CA ASP A 140 -8.96 13.39 9.34
C ASP A 140 -7.75 12.48 9.06
N ARG A 141 -7.73 11.26 9.61
CA ARG A 141 -6.64 10.29 9.41
C ARG A 141 -6.98 9.20 8.40
N ILE A 142 -8.24 9.09 8.03
CA ILE A 142 -8.74 8.03 7.15
C ILE A 142 -8.28 8.31 5.71
N GLY A 143 -7.93 7.27 4.95
CA GLY A 143 -7.59 7.38 3.53
C GLY A 143 -6.14 7.77 3.22
N ALA A 144 -5.35 8.22 4.20
CA ALA A 144 -3.95 8.60 3.95
C ALA A 144 -3.08 7.44 3.43
N GLY A 145 -3.31 6.21 3.93
CA GLY A 145 -2.63 5.01 3.44
C GLY A 145 -3.02 4.67 2.00
N ASP A 146 -4.31 4.76 1.68
CA ASP A 146 -4.83 4.49 0.32
C ASP A 146 -4.31 5.56 -0.68
N ALA A 147 -4.19 6.81 -0.24
CA ALA A 147 -3.61 7.90 -1.00
C ALA A 147 -2.11 7.69 -1.29
N LEU A 148 -1.36 7.21 -0.28
CA LEU A 148 0.04 6.80 -0.46
C LEU A 148 0.15 5.65 -1.48
N ALA A 149 -0.67 4.61 -1.33
CA ALA A 149 -0.69 3.48 -2.24
C ALA A 149 -1.02 3.91 -3.68
N ALA A 150 -1.97 4.84 -3.87
CA ALA A 150 -2.33 5.37 -5.18
C ALA A 150 -1.14 6.06 -5.88
N GLY A 151 -0.37 6.88 -5.16
CA GLY A 151 0.83 7.52 -5.71
C GLY A 151 1.93 6.52 -6.08
N ILE A 152 2.16 5.52 -5.23
CA ILE A 152 3.12 4.43 -5.52
C ILE A 152 2.70 3.64 -6.75
N VAL A 153 1.44 3.20 -6.83
CA VAL A 153 0.92 2.46 -7.98
C VAL A 153 1.06 3.30 -9.25
N HIS A 154 0.79 4.61 -9.18
CA HIS A 154 0.99 5.52 -10.30
C HIS A 154 2.44 5.54 -10.80
N GLY A 155 3.41 5.71 -9.89
CA GLY A 155 4.83 5.73 -10.24
C GLY A 155 5.35 4.38 -10.71
N TRP A 156 4.96 3.28 -10.04
CA TRP A 156 5.31 1.91 -10.41
C TRP A 156 4.84 1.58 -11.83
N LEU A 157 3.59 1.92 -12.17
CA LEU A 157 3.05 1.77 -13.52
C LEU A 157 3.76 2.65 -14.56
N ARG A 158 4.50 3.68 -14.16
CA ARG A 158 5.29 4.53 -15.08
C ARG A 158 6.78 4.19 -15.09
N GLY A 159 7.22 3.26 -14.24
CA GLY A 159 8.63 2.93 -14.09
C GLY A 159 9.44 3.99 -13.33
N ASP A 160 8.79 4.83 -12.53
CA ASP A 160 9.43 5.86 -11.69
C ASP A 160 8.91 5.76 -10.25
N LEU A 161 9.54 4.86 -9.48
CA LEU A 161 9.17 4.62 -8.09
C LEU A 161 9.49 5.82 -7.19
N ALA A 162 10.56 6.56 -7.48
CA ALA A 162 10.93 7.76 -6.72
C ALA A 162 9.86 8.84 -6.84
N ALA A 163 9.40 9.13 -8.07
CA ALA A 163 8.29 10.05 -8.28
C ALA A 163 6.99 9.52 -7.68
N GLY A 164 6.72 8.22 -7.78
CA GLY A 164 5.56 7.57 -7.16
C GLY A 164 5.53 7.71 -5.64
N LEU A 165 6.67 7.52 -4.98
CA LEU A 165 6.81 7.70 -3.54
C LEU A 165 6.55 9.15 -3.14
N ARG A 166 7.16 10.10 -3.86
CA ARG A 166 6.94 11.53 -3.62
C ARG A 166 5.48 11.93 -3.79
N TYR A 167 4.82 11.49 -4.87
CA TYR A 167 3.40 11.72 -5.08
C TYR A 167 2.53 11.06 -4.03
N GLY A 168 2.85 9.82 -3.62
CA GLY A 168 2.09 9.12 -2.60
C GLY A 168 2.14 9.84 -1.25
N VAL A 169 3.31 10.30 -0.83
CA VAL A 169 3.44 11.03 0.44
C VAL A 169 2.76 12.40 0.38
N ALA A 170 2.82 13.10 -0.76
CA ALA A 170 2.08 14.35 -0.96
C ALA A 170 0.55 14.14 -0.97
N MET A 171 0.07 13.08 -1.64
CA MET A 171 -1.34 12.70 -1.66
C MET A 171 -1.83 12.28 -0.28
N ALA A 172 -1.00 11.60 0.51
CA ALA A 172 -1.30 11.29 1.91
C ALA A 172 -1.44 12.56 2.75
N ALA A 173 -0.56 13.55 2.57
CA ALA A 173 -0.68 14.85 3.24
C ALA A 173 -1.98 15.57 2.85
N LEU A 174 -2.34 15.58 1.56
CA LEU A 174 -3.62 16.11 1.11
C LEU A 174 -4.80 15.39 1.76
N ALA A 175 -4.79 14.05 1.80
CA ALA A 175 -5.80 13.24 2.47
C ALA A 175 -6.00 13.65 3.93
N LEU A 176 -4.90 13.86 4.65
CA LEU A 176 -4.92 14.26 6.05
C LEU A 176 -5.53 15.66 6.27
N SER A 177 -5.51 16.53 5.25
CA SER A 177 -5.99 17.92 5.28
C SER A 177 -7.46 18.12 4.88
N GLN A 178 -8.23 17.03 4.82
CA GLN A 178 -9.63 17.07 4.42
C GLN A 178 -10.46 16.06 5.20
N TYR A 179 -11.77 16.23 5.17
CA TYR A 179 -12.71 15.25 5.73
C TYR A 179 -12.96 14.11 4.74
N GLY A 180 -13.17 12.91 5.28
CA GLY A 180 -13.50 11.72 4.50
C GLY A 180 -12.29 10.92 4.05
N ASP A 181 -12.56 9.78 3.43
CA ASP A 181 -11.57 8.77 3.04
C ASP A 181 -11.02 8.97 1.61
N MET A 182 -11.81 9.54 0.70
CA MET A 182 -11.39 9.80 -0.68
C MET A 182 -10.70 11.16 -0.81
N VAL A 183 -9.44 11.14 -1.26
CA VAL A 183 -8.71 12.38 -1.60
C VAL A 183 -9.38 13.07 -2.77
N THR A 184 -9.83 14.31 -2.56
CA THR A 184 -10.41 15.14 -3.61
C THR A 184 -9.41 16.25 -3.90
N THR A 185 -8.69 16.11 -5.00
CA THR A 185 -7.65 17.07 -5.37
C THR A 185 -7.52 17.22 -6.88
N ASN A 186 -6.69 18.17 -7.31
CA ASN A 186 -6.30 18.37 -8.70
C ASN A 186 -4.78 18.52 -8.81
N GLN A 187 -4.26 18.55 -10.05
CA GLN A 187 -2.82 18.64 -10.29
C GLN A 187 -2.19 19.88 -9.66
N ALA A 188 -2.85 21.04 -9.69
CA ALA A 188 -2.29 22.28 -9.15
C ALA A 188 -2.15 22.25 -7.62
N GLU A 189 -3.09 21.63 -6.91
CA GLU A 189 -2.97 21.43 -5.45
C GLU A 189 -1.86 20.45 -5.10
N LEU A 190 -1.72 19.35 -5.86
CA LEU A 190 -0.63 18.41 -5.68
C LEU A 190 0.73 19.08 -5.94
N ASP A 191 0.87 19.84 -7.03
CA ASP A 191 2.07 20.60 -7.35
C ASP A 191 2.40 21.60 -6.24
N ALA A 192 1.40 22.30 -5.70
CA ALA A 192 1.59 23.21 -4.59
C ALA A 192 2.15 22.50 -3.35
N VAL A 193 1.68 21.30 -2.99
CA VAL A 193 2.26 20.51 -1.88
C VAL A 193 3.71 20.12 -2.17
N LEU A 194 3.98 19.68 -3.41
CA LEU A 194 5.31 19.25 -3.83
C LEU A 194 6.34 20.38 -3.85
N GLU A 195 5.91 21.60 -4.18
CA GLU A 195 6.73 22.82 -4.15
C GLU A 195 6.91 23.36 -2.73
N ASN A 196 5.88 23.25 -1.89
CA ASN A 196 5.86 23.71 -0.50
C ASN A 196 6.60 22.80 0.50
N ALA A 197 7.44 21.87 0.03
CA ALA A 197 8.35 21.07 0.86
C ALA A 197 9.29 21.92 1.75
N GLY A 198 9.32 23.25 1.57
CA GLY A 198 10.01 24.24 2.43
C GLY A 198 9.12 25.23 3.19
N GLY A 199 7.79 25.19 3.06
CA GLY A 199 6.87 26.12 3.75
C GLY A 199 5.45 25.58 3.73
N GLY A 200 4.91 25.25 4.91
CA GLY A 200 3.67 24.47 5.06
C GLY A 200 2.49 24.86 4.17
N VAL A 201 1.63 23.87 3.91
CA VAL A 201 0.40 24.03 3.12
C VAL A 201 -0.52 25.03 3.82
N ASN A 202 -0.48 26.29 3.39
CA ASN A 202 -1.44 27.30 3.82
C ASN A 202 -2.68 27.20 2.94
N ARG A 203 -3.81 26.81 3.52
CA ARG A 203 -5.15 27.12 3.00
C ARG A 203 -5.68 28.37 3.69
#